data_AF-A0A936ZRC0-F1
#
_entry.id   AF-A0A936ZRC0-F1
#
_cell.length_a   1.000
_cell.length_b   1.000
_cell.length_c   1.000
_cell.angle_alpha   90.00
_cell.angle_beta   90.00
_cell.angle_gamma   90.00
#
_symmetry.space_group_name_H-M   'P 1'
#
loop_
_entity.id
_entity.type
_entity.pdbx_description
1 polymer ?
#
loop_
_entity_poly.entity_id
_entity_poly.type
_entity_poly.pdbx_seq_one_letter_code
_entity_poly.pdbx_strand_id
1 'polypeptide(L)'
;MEWVLWPAWIGLCAWIAHSVGELFTDNPLRLELKAVLLVALLPLVLMDELIAKAQFDQLCTSRAAFTVHRPTRGRLVYPTELPAEPVPGLMVPVFMHKRVYLDVHRHEPVVSINVIHARGGKLARVLDGPEAEPITFEGRCSVPDWPERLTGLGLRVVRQPPAVDSSVR
;
A
#
# COMPACT_ATOMS: atom_id res chain seq x y z
N MET A 1 16.88 7.62 -15.64
CA MET A 1 16.31 7.97 -16.98
C MET A 1 14.97 8.69 -16.80
N GLU A 2 14.79 9.42 -15.67
CA GLU A 2 13.50 10.00 -15.28
C GLU A 2 13.17 11.32 -15.98
N TRP A 3 14.17 12.06 -16.48
CA TRP A 3 13.99 13.40 -17.05
C TRP A 3 13.25 13.43 -18.39
N VAL A 4 13.06 12.28 -19.05
CA VAL A 4 12.46 12.22 -20.40
C VAL A 4 10.94 12.00 -20.33
N LEU A 5 10.43 11.36 -19.27
CA LEU A 5 9.04 10.89 -19.23
C LEU A 5 8.04 12.00 -18.91
N TRP A 6 8.39 12.91 -17.99
CA TRP A 6 7.57 14.08 -17.69
C TRP A 6 7.36 15.01 -18.89
N PRO A 7 8.40 15.45 -19.61
CA PRO A 7 8.20 16.27 -20.80
C PRO A 7 7.50 15.51 -21.92
N ALA A 8 7.72 14.19 -22.05
CA ALA A 8 6.99 13.37 -23.01
C ALA A 8 5.48 13.29 -22.69
N TRP A 9 5.12 13.11 -21.41
CA TRP A 9 3.72 13.09 -20.99
C TRP A 9 3.06 14.46 -21.14
N ILE A 10 3.70 15.53 -20.68
CA ILE A 10 3.20 16.90 -20.86
C ILE A 10 3.03 17.21 -22.34
N GLY A 11 4.01 16.85 -23.17
CA GLY A 11 3.95 16.98 -24.63
C GLY A 11 2.78 16.20 -25.23
N LEU A 12 2.54 14.97 -24.78
CA LEU A 12 1.42 14.15 -25.22
C LEU A 12 0.07 14.78 -24.81
N CYS A 13 -0.08 15.24 -23.57
CA CYS A 13 -1.29 15.93 -23.13
C CYS A 13 -1.54 17.21 -23.92
N ALA A 14 -0.50 18.01 -24.16
CA ALA A 14 -0.58 19.23 -24.96
C ALA A 14 -0.95 18.93 -26.42
N TRP A 15 -0.39 17.86 -26.99
CA TRP A 15 -0.72 17.39 -28.33
C TRP A 15 -2.19 16.96 -28.42
N ILE A 16 -2.67 16.11 -27.50
CA ILE A 16 -4.08 15.70 -27.45
C ILE A 16 -4.99 16.91 -27.29
N ALA A 17 -4.69 17.80 -26.34
CA ALA A 17 -5.47 19.01 -26.11
C ALA A 17 -5.54 19.88 -27.36
N HIS A 18 -4.40 20.07 -28.03
CA HIS A 18 -4.31 20.81 -29.28
C HIS A 18 -5.16 20.17 -30.38
N SER A 19 -4.98 18.87 -30.64
CA SER A 19 -5.70 18.13 -31.69
C SER A 19 -7.22 18.15 -31.50
N VAL A 20 -7.71 18.00 -30.27
CA VAL A 20 -9.15 18.10 -29.98
C VAL A 20 -9.64 19.52 -30.21
N GLY A 21 -8.88 20.53 -29.78
CA GLY A 21 -9.27 21.93 -29.99
C GLY A 21 -9.25 22.37 -31.45
N GLU A 22 -8.51 21.70 -32.36
CA GLU A 22 -8.58 21.98 -33.80
C GLU A 22 -9.95 21.65 -34.42
N LEU A 23 -10.71 20.73 -33.81
CA LEU A 23 -12.04 20.35 -34.28
C LEU A 23 -13.09 21.46 -34.08
N PHE A 24 -12.77 22.51 -33.32
CA PHE A 24 -13.67 23.61 -32.97
C PHE A 24 -13.16 24.95 -33.52
N THR A 25 -12.85 24.99 -34.81
CA THR A 25 -12.07 26.04 -35.47
C THR A 25 -12.66 27.45 -35.33
N ASP A 26 -14.00 27.58 -35.31
CA ASP A 26 -14.71 28.88 -35.30
C ASP A 26 -15.20 29.33 -33.91
N ASN A 27 -14.86 28.60 -32.84
CA ASN A 27 -15.36 28.91 -31.51
C ASN A 27 -14.34 29.75 -30.70
N PRO A 28 -14.69 30.94 -30.19
CA PRO A 28 -13.80 31.71 -29.30
C PRO A 28 -13.39 30.92 -28.04
N LEU A 29 -14.17 29.91 -27.65
CA LEU A 29 -13.89 29.01 -26.52
C LEU A 29 -12.79 27.97 -26.81
N ARG A 30 -12.20 27.94 -28.01
CA ARG A 30 -11.17 26.97 -28.37
C ARG A 30 -9.96 26.99 -27.42
N LEU A 31 -9.50 28.17 -27.03
CA LEU A 31 -8.36 28.29 -26.11
C LEU A 31 -8.74 27.79 -24.71
N GLU A 32 -9.92 28.16 -24.22
CA GLU A 32 -10.45 27.70 -22.93
C GLU A 32 -10.58 26.18 -22.91
N LEU A 33 -11.13 25.58 -23.97
CA LEU A 33 -11.26 24.13 -24.10
C LEU A 33 -9.91 23.42 -24.07
N LYS A 34 -8.90 23.93 -24.80
CA LYS A 34 -7.55 23.37 -24.79
C LYS A 34 -6.93 23.41 -23.39
N ALA A 35 -7.08 24.53 -22.69
CA ALA A 35 -6.57 24.70 -21.33
C ALA A 35 -7.26 23.74 -20.35
N VAL A 36 -8.60 23.66 -20.39
CA VAL A 36 -9.38 22.74 -19.56
C VAL A 36 -9.00 21.29 -19.83
N LEU A 37 -8.88 20.90 -21.10
CA LEU A 37 -8.53 19.53 -21.48
C LEU A 37 -7.10 19.16 -21.04
N LEU A 38 -6.14 20.08 -21.17
CA LEU A 38 -4.79 19.87 -20.66
C LEU A 38 -4.79 19.64 -19.14
N VAL A 39 -5.47 20.51 -18.39
CA VAL A 39 -5.59 20.40 -16.92
C VAL A 39 -6.29 19.10 -16.52
N ALA A 40 -7.29 18.66 -17.29
CA ALA A 40 -8.02 17.41 -17.04
C ALA A 40 -7.18 16.15 -17.35
N LEU A 41 -6.29 16.20 -18.35
CA LEU A 41 -5.46 15.07 -18.76
C LEU A 41 -4.23 14.87 -17.87
N LEU A 42 -3.68 15.94 -17.30
CA LEU A 42 -2.50 15.84 -16.43
C LEU A 42 -2.66 14.86 -15.24
N PRO A 43 -3.74 14.89 -14.45
CA PRO A 43 -3.92 13.95 -13.34
C PRO A 43 -4.26 12.53 -13.78
N LEU A 44 -4.52 12.29 -15.07
CA LEU A 44 -4.93 10.97 -15.58
C LEU A 44 -3.91 9.87 -15.27
N VAL A 45 -2.63 10.24 -15.18
CA VAL A 45 -1.53 9.32 -14.83
C VAL A 45 -1.61 8.84 -13.38
N LEU A 46 -2.23 9.63 -12.49
CA LEU A 46 -2.41 9.32 -11.07
C LEU A 46 -3.76 8.66 -10.79
N MET A 47 -4.60 8.44 -11.81
CA MET A 47 -5.95 7.90 -11.62
C MET A 47 -5.95 6.49 -11.04
N ASP A 48 -4.93 5.68 -11.36
CA ASP A 48 -4.81 4.33 -10.78
C ASP A 48 -4.64 4.40 -9.26
N GLU A 49 -3.84 5.33 -8.75
CA GLU A 49 -3.68 5.53 -7.31
C GLU A 49 -4.87 6.22 -6.64
N LEU A 50 -5.53 7.18 -7.32
CA LEU A 50 -6.73 7.82 -6.77
C LEU A 50 -7.87 6.81 -6.56
N ILE A 51 -8.06 5.90 -7.52
CA ILE A 51 -9.02 4.81 -7.38
C ILE A 51 -8.53 3.80 -6.33
N ALA A 52 -7.25 3.43 -6.36
CA ALA A 52 -6.68 2.51 -5.40
C ALA A 52 -6.79 3.00 -3.96
N LYS A 53 -6.69 4.31 -3.71
CA LYS A 53 -6.83 4.89 -2.37
C LYS A 53 -8.16 4.48 -1.74
N ALA A 54 -9.27 4.65 -2.46
CA ALA A 54 -10.59 4.29 -1.95
C ALA A 54 -10.71 2.78 -1.68
N GLN A 55 -10.14 1.95 -2.57
CA GLN A 55 -10.10 0.50 -2.39
C GLN A 55 -9.23 0.09 -1.19
N PHE A 56 -8.09 0.76 -1.01
CA PHE A 56 -7.15 0.54 0.08
C PHE A 56 -7.75 0.93 1.43
N ASP A 57 -8.41 2.10 1.52
CA ASP A 57 -9.09 2.55 2.74
C ASP A 57 -10.16 1.53 3.19
N GLN A 58 -10.94 1.01 2.23
CA GLN A 58 -11.93 -0.05 2.48
C GLN A 58 -11.27 -1.36 2.93
N LEU A 59 -10.16 -1.73 2.30
CA LEU A 59 -9.38 -2.91 2.66
C LEU A 59 -8.80 -2.79 4.07
N CYS A 60 -8.23 -1.64 4.41
CA CYS A 60 -7.72 -1.34 5.75
C CYS A 60 -8.82 -1.50 6.81
N THR A 61 -9.99 -0.92 6.57
CA THR A 61 -11.12 -1.01 7.51
C THR A 61 -11.60 -2.45 7.70
N SER A 62 -11.58 -3.27 6.65
CA SER A 62 -12.12 -4.63 6.68
C SER A 62 -11.10 -5.72 7.07
N ARG A 63 -9.80 -5.50 6.84
CA ARG A 63 -8.76 -6.54 6.97
C ARG A 63 -7.65 -6.20 7.96
N ALA A 64 -7.44 -4.92 8.30
CA ALA A 64 -6.51 -4.56 9.37
C ALA A 64 -7.11 -5.00 10.69
N ALA A 65 -6.59 -6.10 11.23
CA ALA A 65 -7.17 -6.78 12.36
C ALA A 65 -6.10 -7.15 13.38
N PHE A 66 -6.48 -7.00 14.65
CA PHE A 66 -5.73 -7.46 15.81
C PHE A 66 -6.53 -8.62 16.39
N THR A 67 -6.03 -9.83 16.23
CA THR A 67 -6.75 -11.05 16.63
C THR A 67 -6.04 -11.71 17.79
N VAL A 68 -6.77 -11.94 18.89
CA VAL A 68 -6.30 -12.71 20.04
C VAL A 68 -6.80 -14.14 19.89
N HIS A 69 -5.88 -15.09 19.79
CA HIS A 69 -6.20 -16.51 19.59
C HIS A 69 -6.30 -17.28 20.90
N ARG A 70 -5.59 -16.83 21.94
CA ARG A 70 -5.45 -17.53 23.22
C ARG A 70 -5.39 -16.54 24.40
N PRO A 71 -5.68 -16.98 25.63
CA PRO A 71 -5.51 -16.16 26.83
C PRO A 71 -4.07 -15.66 26.96
N THR A 72 -3.91 -14.36 27.24
CA THR A 72 -2.63 -13.65 27.04
C THR A 72 -1.84 -13.37 28.33
N ARG A 73 -2.51 -13.31 29.48
CA ARG A 73 -1.94 -12.77 30.72
C ARG A 73 -0.69 -13.54 31.17
N GLY A 74 0.44 -12.85 31.24
CA GLY A 74 1.71 -13.38 31.76
C GLY A 74 2.49 -14.27 30.79
N ARG A 75 2.06 -14.39 29.53
CA ARG A 75 2.80 -15.18 28.53
C ARG A 75 4.02 -14.44 28.01
N LEU A 76 5.09 -15.20 27.81
CA LEU A 76 6.25 -14.78 27.03
C LEU A 76 5.98 -15.12 25.57
N VAL A 77 6.08 -14.12 24.71
CA VAL A 77 5.83 -14.29 23.27
C VAL A 77 6.98 -13.71 22.47
N TYR A 78 7.22 -14.25 21.27
CA TYR A 78 8.16 -13.66 20.31
C TYR A 78 7.44 -13.40 18.98
N PRO A 79 7.81 -12.32 18.26
CA PRO A 79 7.22 -12.02 16.97
C PRO A 79 7.78 -12.94 15.88
N THR A 80 6.94 -13.27 14.91
CA THR A 80 7.28 -13.95 13.66
C THR A 80 6.48 -13.31 12.54
N GLU A 81 7.12 -13.07 11.41
CA GLU A 81 6.47 -12.55 10.21
C GLU A 81 6.19 -13.69 9.25
N LEU A 82 4.95 -13.81 8.81
CA LEU A 82 4.60 -14.72 7.73
C LEU A 82 4.93 -14.06 6.38
N PRO A 83 5.18 -14.85 5.32
CA PRO A 83 5.36 -14.34 3.98
C PRO A 83 4.21 -13.42 3.56
N ALA A 84 4.55 -12.37 2.80
CA ALA A 84 3.57 -11.43 2.30
C ALA A 84 2.61 -12.13 1.31
N GLU A 85 1.31 -11.96 1.50
CA GLU A 85 0.29 -12.51 0.62
C GLU A 85 -0.24 -11.40 -0.30
N PRO A 86 -0.23 -11.57 -1.63
CA PRO A 86 -0.80 -10.57 -2.54
C PRO A 86 -2.32 -10.53 -2.39
N VAL A 87 -2.89 -9.32 -2.38
CA VAL A 87 -4.34 -9.09 -2.36
C VAL A 87 -4.80 -8.78 -3.79
N PRO A 88 -5.50 -9.70 -4.48
CA PRO A 88 -5.91 -9.49 -5.86
C PRO A 88 -7.08 -8.51 -5.99
N GLY A 89 -7.29 -8.01 -7.22
CA GLY A 89 -8.48 -7.22 -7.56
C GLY A 89 -8.38 -5.71 -7.27
N LEU A 90 -7.17 -5.20 -7.05
CA LEU A 90 -6.91 -3.80 -6.74
C LEU A 90 -6.16 -3.11 -7.89
N MET A 91 -6.34 -1.80 -8.03
CA MET A 91 -5.73 -1.01 -9.11
C MET A 91 -4.20 -0.89 -8.99
N VAL A 92 -3.69 -1.01 -7.76
CA VAL A 92 -2.26 -1.06 -7.46
C VAL A 92 -1.91 -2.38 -6.74
N PRO A 93 -0.66 -2.84 -6.80
CA PRO A 93 -0.24 -4.02 -6.05
C PRO A 93 -0.39 -3.78 -4.54
N VAL A 94 -1.11 -4.67 -3.86
CA VAL A 94 -1.26 -4.63 -2.40
C VAL A 94 -0.89 -5.98 -1.82
N PHE A 95 -0.20 -5.94 -0.69
CA PHE A 95 0.32 -7.09 0.03
C PHE A 95 -0.17 -7.05 1.48
N MET A 96 -0.60 -8.20 1.98
CA MET A 96 -0.95 -8.39 3.38
C MET A 96 0.21 -9.09 4.08
N HIS A 97 0.79 -8.42 5.07
CA HIS A 97 1.79 -8.96 5.96
C HIS A 97 1.11 -9.37 7.26
N LYS A 98 1.29 -10.63 7.66
CA LYS A 98 0.75 -11.12 8.93
C LYS A 98 1.88 -11.31 9.94
N ARG A 99 1.85 -10.51 10.99
CA ARG A 99 2.76 -10.64 12.14
C ARG A 99 2.08 -11.46 13.21
N VAL A 100 2.69 -12.56 13.62
CA VAL A 100 2.17 -13.49 14.63
C VAL A 100 3.08 -13.46 15.85
N TYR A 101 2.48 -13.42 17.03
CA TYR A 101 3.17 -13.55 18.31
C TYR A 101 2.96 -14.97 18.82
N LEU A 102 4.04 -15.74 18.86
CA LEU A 102 4.05 -17.14 19.25
C LEU A 102 4.45 -17.27 20.73
N ASP A 103 3.79 -18.17 21.45
CA ASP A 103 4.17 -18.54 22.82
C ASP A 103 5.56 -19.20 22.85
N VAL A 104 6.46 -18.75 23.71
CA VAL A 104 7.84 -19.26 23.78
C VAL A 104 7.90 -20.76 24.11
N HIS A 105 6.96 -21.27 24.91
CA HIS A 105 7.00 -22.67 25.35
C HIS A 105 6.29 -23.59 24.35
N ARG A 106 5.14 -23.14 23.83
CA ARG A 106 4.27 -24.00 23.00
C ARG A 106 4.40 -23.77 21.50
N HIS A 107 5.06 -22.68 21.08
CA HIS A 107 5.12 -22.26 19.68
C HIS A 107 3.72 -22.08 19.03
N GLU A 108 2.71 -21.80 19.86
CA GLU A 108 1.34 -21.58 19.43
C GLU A 108 1.06 -20.09 19.23
N PRO A 109 0.24 -19.70 18.24
CA PRO A 109 -0.16 -18.31 18.05
C PRO A 109 -1.00 -17.82 19.23
N VAL A 110 -0.57 -16.71 19.83
CA VAL A 110 -1.29 -16.02 20.92
C VAL A 110 -2.02 -14.79 20.37
N VAL A 111 -1.33 -14.00 19.55
CA VAL A 111 -1.89 -12.82 18.87
C VAL A 111 -1.42 -12.82 17.42
N SER A 112 -2.27 -12.34 16.51
CA SER A 112 -1.84 -11.98 15.15
C SER A 112 -2.32 -10.59 14.76
N ILE A 113 -1.50 -9.90 13.98
CA ILE A 113 -1.76 -8.56 13.48
C ILE A 113 -1.61 -8.60 11.98
N ASN A 114 -2.64 -8.13 11.27
CA ASN A 114 -2.56 -7.92 9.83
C ASN A 114 -2.11 -6.49 9.56
N VAL A 115 -1.05 -6.35 8.78
CA VAL A 115 -0.53 -5.07 8.28
C VAL A 115 -0.65 -5.11 6.76
N ILE A 116 -1.19 -4.06 6.15
CA ILE A 116 -1.48 -4.03 4.71
C ILE A 116 -0.62 -2.95 4.08
N HIS A 117 0.11 -3.33 3.03
CA HIS A 117 1.05 -2.48 2.31
C HIS A 117 0.61 -2.40 0.85
N ALA A 118 0.27 -1.20 0.36
CA ALA A 118 0.12 -0.87 -1.04
C ALA A 118 1.44 -0.36 -1.61
N ARG A 119 1.74 -0.77 -2.84
CA ARG A 119 2.76 -0.15 -3.67
C ARG A 119 2.14 0.92 -4.55
N GLY A 120 2.98 1.78 -5.09
CA GLY A 120 2.58 2.83 -5.99
C GLY A 120 2.05 2.32 -7.33
N GLY A 121 1.38 3.23 -8.02
CA GLY A 121 0.79 3.02 -9.34
C GLY A 121 1.83 2.76 -10.41
N LYS A 122 1.40 2.78 -11.67
CA LYS A 122 2.32 2.66 -12.81
C LYS A 122 3.34 3.79 -12.81
N LEU A 123 2.92 5.02 -12.54
CA LEU A 123 3.82 6.17 -12.52
C LEU A 123 4.83 6.09 -11.39
N ALA A 124 4.39 5.86 -10.16
CA ALA A 124 5.29 5.71 -9.02
C ALA A 124 6.37 4.67 -9.28
N ARG A 125 6.00 3.51 -9.84
CA ARG A 125 6.96 2.44 -10.14
C ARG A 125 7.93 2.76 -11.28
N VAL A 126 7.53 3.63 -12.19
CA VAL A 126 8.40 4.13 -13.27
C VAL A 126 9.40 5.14 -12.73
N LEU A 127 9.02 5.93 -11.71
CA LEU A 127 9.86 6.95 -11.09
C LEU A 127 10.83 6.33 -10.07
N ASP A 128 10.32 5.52 -9.14
CA ASP A 128 11.08 5.04 -7.97
C ASP A 128 11.30 3.51 -7.95
N GLY A 129 10.90 2.81 -9.03
CA GLY A 129 11.12 1.38 -9.20
C GLY A 129 10.01 0.48 -8.65
N PRO A 130 10.17 -0.86 -8.70
CA PRO A 130 9.09 -1.82 -8.42
C PRO A 130 8.59 -1.82 -6.97
N GLU A 131 9.35 -1.24 -6.05
CA GLU A 131 9.04 -1.12 -4.61
C GLU A 131 8.54 0.29 -4.26
N ALA A 132 8.30 1.16 -5.24
CA ALA A 132 7.79 2.52 -5.02
C ALA A 132 6.52 2.52 -4.16
N GLU A 133 6.41 3.51 -3.27
CA GLU A 133 5.20 3.78 -2.50
C GLU A 133 4.20 4.60 -3.33
N PRO A 134 2.90 4.60 -2.96
CA PRO A 134 1.93 5.47 -3.62
C PRO A 134 2.27 6.95 -3.44
N ILE A 135 2.11 7.73 -4.51
CA ILE A 135 2.32 9.18 -4.51
C ILE A 135 1.14 9.91 -3.83
N THR A 136 -0.07 9.39 -3.99
CA THR A 136 -1.31 10.11 -3.61
C THR A 136 -1.90 9.72 -2.24
N PHE A 137 -1.36 8.71 -1.57
CA PHE A 137 -1.83 8.25 -0.25
C PHE A 137 -0.76 7.48 0.53
N GLU A 138 -0.95 7.34 1.84
CA GLU A 138 -0.10 6.50 2.70
C GLU A 138 -0.34 5.01 2.37
N GLY A 139 0.66 4.37 1.77
CA GLY A 139 0.58 2.98 1.32
C GLY A 139 0.59 1.94 2.45
N ARG A 140 0.47 2.33 3.71
CA ARG A 140 0.59 1.42 4.85
C ARG A 140 -0.54 1.62 5.84
N CYS A 141 -1.18 0.53 6.25
CA CYS A 141 -2.13 0.56 7.35
C CYS A 141 -2.01 -0.65 8.29
N SER A 142 -2.33 -0.39 9.55
CA SER A 142 -2.40 -1.40 10.61
C SER A 142 -3.45 -0.95 11.63
N VAL A 143 -3.81 -1.84 12.56
CA VAL A 143 -4.70 -1.47 13.66
C VAL A 143 -4.04 -0.40 14.52
N PRO A 144 -4.70 0.74 14.81
CA PRO A 144 -4.12 1.78 15.65
C PRO A 144 -3.86 1.24 17.06
N ASP A 145 -2.77 1.74 17.65
CA ASP A 145 -2.34 1.45 19.03
C ASP A 145 -2.13 -0.04 19.32
N TRP A 146 -1.80 -0.85 18.29
CA TRP A 146 -1.53 -2.26 18.50
C TRP A 146 -0.36 -2.54 19.48
N PRO A 147 0.71 -1.73 19.55
CA PRO A 147 1.76 -1.94 20.56
C PRO A 147 1.22 -1.81 21.98
N GLU A 148 0.37 -0.82 22.24
CA GLU A 148 -0.29 -0.57 23.51
C GLU A 148 -1.30 -1.67 23.85
N ARG A 149 -2.00 -2.21 22.84
CA ARG A 149 -2.88 -3.37 23.03
C ARG A 149 -2.11 -4.62 23.44
N LEU A 150 -0.92 -4.86 22.87
CA LEU A 150 -0.08 -5.98 23.27
C LEU A 150 0.36 -5.88 24.73
N THR A 151 0.80 -4.69 25.15
CA THR A 151 1.23 -4.46 26.54
C THR A 151 0.04 -4.53 27.49
N GLY A 152 -1.12 -3.99 27.11
CA GLY A 152 -2.37 -4.06 27.86
C GLY A 152 -2.89 -5.48 28.08
N LEU A 153 -2.54 -6.42 27.18
CA LEU A 153 -2.85 -7.85 27.31
C LEU A 153 -1.94 -8.59 28.32
N GLY A 154 -0.95 -7.90 28.90
CA GLY A 154 0.02 -8.48 29.83
C GLY A 154 0.99 -9.45 29.15
N LEU A 155 1.21 -9.29 27.84
CA LEU A 155 2.20 -10.06 27.09
C LEU A 155 3.60 -9.47 27.31
N ARG A 156 4.59 -10.35 27.46
CA ARG A 156 6.00 -9.97 27.51
C ARG A 156 6.65 -10.39 26.21
N VAL A 157 6.92 -9.42 25.34
CA VAL A 157 7.59 -9.67 24.07
C VAL A 157 9.08 -9.89 24.32
N VAL A 158 9.58 -11.06 23.96
CA VAL A 158 11.00 -11.41 24.01
C VAL A 158 11.56 -11.51 22.60
N ARG A 159 12.88 -11.43 22.48
CA ARG A 159 13.57 -11.70 21.21
C ARG A 159 13.28 -13.13 20.78
N GLN A 160 13.13 -13.34 19.47
CA GLN A 160 12.98 -14.69 18.92
C GLN A 160 14.13 -15.58 19.41
N PRO A 161 13.83 -16.77 19.99
CA PRO A 161 14.86 -17.73 20.34
C PRO A 161 15.70 -18.08 19.10
N PRO A 162 17.01 -18.33 19.23
CA PRO A 162 17.80 -18.83 18.12
C PRO A 162 17.14 -20.08 17.54
N ALA A 163 17.10 -20.19 16.21
CA ALA A 163 16.56 -21.37 15.55
C ALA A 163 17.28 -22.60 16.10
N VAL A 164 16.51 -23.57 16.64
CA VAL A 164 17.08 -24.83 17.10
C VAL A 164 17.70 -25.50 15.88
N ASP A 165 19.01 -25.66 15.90
CA ASP A 165 19.74 -26.27 14.80
C ASP A 165 19.26 -27.71 14.61
N SER A 166 18.48 -27.93 13.55
CA SER A 166 17.89 -29.23 13.24
C SER A 166 18.90 -30.20 12.60
N SER A 167 20.15 -29.77 12.41
CA SER A 167 21.24 -30.59 11.87
C SER A 167 21.81 -31.62 12.87
N VAL A 168 21.40 -31.57 14.14
CA VAL A 168 21.80 -32.56 15.16
C VAL A 168 20.68 -33.59 15.35
N ARG A 169 20.41 -34.40 14.33
CA ARG A 169 19.63 -35.65 14.43
C ARG A 169 20.15 -36.69 13.45
#